data_AF-A0A2I0EUY9-F1
#
_entry.id   AF-A0A2I0EUY9-F1
#
_cell.length_a   1.000
_cell.length_b   1.000
_cell.length_c   1.000
_cell.angle_alpha   90.00
_cell.angle_beta   90.00
_cell.angle_gamma   90.00
#
_symmetry.space_group_name_H-M   'P 1'
#
loop_
_entity.id
_entity.type
_entity.pdbx_description
1 polymer ?
#
loop_
_entity_poly.entity_id
_entity_poly.type
_entity_poly.pdbx_seq_one_letter_code
_entity_poly.pdbx_strand_id
1 'polypeptide(L)'
;MTIPIHNLEDHDFGKHSKTERNPRARLRLLILYQYSMGKATNDIAKDLCIHPETARRTLKRYYERGLESLYDRHRRGRHSKLAEADTAAFKAMIVSEQEKRAGGRLTGKDIQQL
;
A
#
# COMPACT_ATOMS: atom_id res chain seq x y z
N MET A 1 16.47 10.98 16.09
CA MET A 1 15.62 11.44 14.97
C MET A 1 14.20 11.62 15.53
N THR A 2 13.75 12.86 15.70
CA THR A 2 12.40 13.19 16.14
C THR A 2 11.45 12.93 14.97
N ILE A 3 10.51 11.99 15.12
CA ILE A 3 9.45 11.79 14.13
C ILE A 3 8.52 13.01 14.24
N PRO A 4 8.28 13.77 13.15
CA PRO A 4 7.32 14.85 13.20
C PRO A 4 5.93 14.26 13.48
N ILE A 5 5.30 14.72 14.56
CA ILE A 5 3.92 14.35 14.89
C ILE A 5 3.03 15.29 14.07
N HIS A 6 2.30 14.75 13.09
CA HIS A 6 1.35 15.53 12.29
C HIS A 6 0.08 15.82 13.09
N ASN A 7 -0.33 17.07 13.21
CA ASN A 7 -1.51 17.43 13.98
C ASN A 7 -2.78 17.40 13.12
N LEU A 8 -3.93 17.18 13.75
CA LEU A 8 -5.22 17.16 13.04
C LEU A 8 -5.64 18.55 12.54
N GLU A 9 -5.11 19.62 13.14
CA GLU A 9 -5.37 21.01 12.73
C GLU A 9 -4.61 21.43 11.46
N ASP A 10 -3.64 20.61 11.00
CA ASP A 10 -2.77 20.96 9.87
C ASP A 10 -3.50 20.92 8.52
N HIS A 11 -4.67 20.26 8.44
CA HIS A 11 -5.36 20.00 7.18
C HIS A 11 -6.89 20.06 7.30
N ASP A 12 -7.54 20.63 6.28
CA ASP A 12 -8.98 20.51 6.08
C ASP A 12 -9.31 19.17 5.40
N PHE A 13 -9.42 18.11 6.20
CA PHE A 13 -9.74 16.76 5.71
C PHE A 13 -11.12 16.70 5.03
N GLY A 14 -12.07 17.53 5.48
CA GLY A 14 -13.40 17.63 4.89
C GLY A 14 -13.33 18.09 3.44
N LYS A 15 -12.57 19.16 3.17
CA LYS A 15 -12.32 19.67 1.81
C LYS A 15 -11.57 18.65 0.95
N HIS A 16 -10.52 18.02 1.48
CA HIS A 16 -9.77 16.99 0.73
C HIS A 16 -10.64 15.79 0.36
N SER A 17 -11.57 15.38 1.23
CA SER A 17 -12.45 14.23 0.98
C SER A 17 -13.34 14.42 -0.25
N LYS A 18 -13.75 15.67 -0.54
CA LYS A 18 -14.65 16.01 -1.65
C LYS A 18 -13.97 15.89 -3.02
N THR A 19 -12.65 16.04 -3.06
CA THR A 19 -11.86 15.98 -4.31
C THR A 19 -11.14 14.65 -4.49
N GLU A 20 -11.07 13.80 -3.47
CA GLU A 20 -10.34 12.53 -3.51
C GLU A 20 -11.10 11.45 -4.31
N ARG A 21 -10.44 10.93 -5.35
CA ARG A 21 -10.99 9.92 -6.26
C ARG A 21 -10.88 8.52 -5.66
N ASN A 22 -9.80 8.21 -4.94
CA ASN A 22 -9.57 6.92 -4.34
C ASN A 22 -10.52 6.71 -3.14
N PRO A 23 -11.43 5.72 -3.18
CA PRO A 23 -12.43 5.55 -2.14
C PRO A 23 -11.84 5.21 -0.77
N ARG A 24 -10.69 4.52 -0.71
CA ARG A 24 -10.02 4.19 0.56
C ARG A 24 -9.36 5.42 1.17
N ALA A 25 -8.71 6.24 0.35
CA ALA A 25 -8.15 7.51 0.79
C ALA A 25 -9.25 8.48 1.25
N ARG A 26 -10.35 8.56 0.50
CA ARG A 26 -11.53 9.36 0.87
C ARG A 26 -12.13 8.92 2.21
N LEU A 27 -12.29 7.61 2.44
CA LEU A 27 -12.75 7.10 3.74
C LEU A 27 -11.81 7.49 4.88
N ARG A 28 -10.49 7.39 4.67
CA ARG A 28 -9.49 7.79 5.67
C ARG A 28 -9.53 9.29 5.97
N LEU A 29 -9.76 10.13 4.96
CA LEU A 29 -10.00 11.56 5.15
C LEU A 29 -11.25 11.83 5.98
N LEU A 30 -12.36 11.13 5.72
CA LEU A 30 -13.59 11.26 6.53
C LEU A 30 -13.40 10.81 7.99
N ILE A 31 -12.59 9.77 8.22
CA ILE A 31 -12.19 9.36 9.58
C ILE A 31 -11.43 10.49 10.28
N LEU A 32 -10.40 11.05 9.62
CA LEU A 32 -9.57 12.12 10.18
C LEU A 32 -10.38 13.40 10.42
N TYR A 33 -11.31 13.74 9.53
CA TYR A 33 -12.24 14.85 9.70
C TYR A 33 -13.09 14.69 10.98
N GLN A 34 -13.59 13.49 11.26
CA GLN A 34 -14.37 13.29 12.49
C GLN A 34 -13.50 13.33 13.75
N TYR A 35 -12.24 12.87 13.67
CA TYR A 35 -11.28 13.05 14.75
C TYR A 35 -10.93 14.52 14.99
N SER A 36 -10.77 15.34 13.93
CA SER A 36 -10.51 16.78 14.08
C SER A 36 -11.70 17.52 14.70
N MET A 37 -12.91 16.97 14.59
CA MET A 37 -14.10 17.44 15.31
C MET A 37 -14.21 16.92 16.76
N GLY A 38 -13.23 16.15 17.25
CA GLY A 38 -13.20 15.63 18.62
C GLY A 38 -14.08 14.40 18.87
N LYS A 39 -14.57 13.72 17.83
CA LYS A 39 -15.42 12.52 18.02
C LYS A 39 -14.63 11.33 18.56
N ALA A 40 -15.28 10.51 19.38
CA ALA A 40 -14.70 9.28 19.90
C ALA A 40 -14.63 8.20 18.82
N THR A 41 -13.66 7.29 18.93
CA THR A 41 -13.42 6.21 17.96
C THR A 41 -14.66 5.35 17.69
N ASN A 42 -15.46 5.06 18.72
CA ASN A 42 -16.65 4.22 18.59
C ASN A 42 -17.77 4.94 17.81
N ASP A 43 -17.91 6.25 18.00
CA ASP A 43 -18.88 7.06 17.26
C ASP A 43 -18.48 7.16 15.79
N ILE A 44 -17.20 7.40 15.51
CA ILE A 44 -16.66 7.41 14.14
C ILE A 44 -16.90 6.05 13.45
N ALA A 45 -16.66 4.96 14.17
CA ALA A 45 -16.86 3.61 13.67
C ALA A 45 -18.34 3.35 13.31
N LYS A 46 -19.25 3.80 14.17
CA LYS A 46 -20.70 3.72 13.95
C LYS A 46 -21.14 4.59 12.77
N ASP A 47 -20.70 5.84 12.71
CA ASP A 47 -21.08 6.83 11.69
C ASP A 47 -20.62 6.41 10.28
N LEU A 48 -19.48 5.72 10.18
CA LEU A 48 -18.90 5.28 8.90
C LEU A 48 -19.10 3.78 8.61
N CYS A 49 -19.82 3.05 9.47
CA CYS A 49 -20.02 1.61 9.36
C CYS A 49 -18.70 0.81 9.18
N ILE A 50 -17.67 1.14 9.96
CA ILE A 50 -16.36 0.49 9.93
C ILE A 50 -16.01 -0.14 11.28
N HIS A 51 -15.06 -1.08 11.28
CA HIS A 51 -14.50 -1.58 12.53
C HIS A 51 -13.69 -0.48 13.27
N PRO A 52 -13.80 -0.32 14.60
CA PRO A 52 -13.09 0.70 15.38
C PRO A 52 -11.56 0.71 15.17
N GLU A 53 -10.97 -0.47 14.97
CA GLU A 53 -9.55 -0.62 14.64
C GLU A 53 -9.14 0.10 13.35
N THR A 54 -10.04 0.20 12.37
CA THR A 54 -9.77 0.94 11.14
C THR A 54 -9.61 2.44 11.41
N ALA A 55 -10.44 3.00 12.30
CA ALA A 55 -10.34 4.40 12.71
C ALA A 55 -9.04 4.65 13.49
N ARG A 56 -8.74 3.83 14.52
CA ARG A 56 -7.50 3.93 15.31
C ARG A 56 -6.24 3.85 14.45
N ARG A 57 -6.20 2.87 13.55
CA ARG A 57 -5.06 2.65 12.65
C ARG A 57 -4.88 3.79 11.66
N THR A 58 -5.97 4.40 11.19
CA THR A 58 -5.91 5.57 10.31
C THR A 58 -5.29 6.75 11.05
N LEU A 59 -5.77 7.04 12.26
CA LEU A 59 -5.25 8.11 13.11
C LEU A 59 -3.76 7.91 13.43
N LYS A 60 -3.39 6.71 13.89
CA LYS A 60 -1.99 6.38 14.20
C LYS A 60 -1.07 6.60 13.00
N ARG A 61 -1.46 6.09 11.82
CA ARG A 61 -0.64 6.23 10.61
C ARG A 61 -0.53 7.68 10.15
N TYR A 62 -1.55 8.49 10.38
CA TYR A 62 -1.52 9.92 10.08
C TYR A 62 -0.54 10.64 10.99
N TYR A 63 -0.58 10.40 12.30
CA TYR A 63 0.41 10.96 13.23
C TYR A 63 1.85 10.62 12.83
N GLU A 64 2.09 9.41 12.28
CA GLU A 64 3.42 8.96 11.86
C GLU A 64 3.88 9.51 10.49
N ARG A 65 2.96 9.81 9.56
CA ARG A 65 3.31 10.00 8.13
C ARG A 65 2.48 11.07 7.39
N GLY A 66 1.58 11.76 8.06
CA GLY A 66 0.71 12.79 7.48
C GLY A 66 -0.17 12.24 6.36
N LEU A 67 -0.40 13.05 5.32
CA LEU A 67 -1.29 12.69 4.21
C LEU A 67 -0.81 11.50 3.37
N GLU A 68 0.48 11.15 3.39
CA GLU A 68 0.97 9.93 2.73
C GLU A 68 0.30 8.66 3.29
N SER A 69 -0.13 8.71 4.55
CA SER A 69 -0.80 7.59 5.21
C SER A 69 -2.16 7.22 4.61
N LEU A 70 -2.75 8.12 3.81
CA LEU A 70 -4.04 7.94 3.17
C LEU A 70 -4.01 6.88 2.07
N TYR A 71 -2.85 6.61 1.49
CA TYR A 71 -2.71 5.63 0.43
C TYR A 71 -2.09 4.33 0.93
N ASP A 72 -2.51 3.23 0.32
CA ASP A 72 -1.89 1.94 0.61
C ASP A 72 -0.47 1.97 0.05
N ARG A 73 0.52 1.74 0.91
CA ARG A 73 1.87 1.47 0.44
C ARG A 73 1.83 0.24 -0.45
N HIS A 74 2.69 0.24 -1.48
CA HIS A 74 2.92 -0.94 -2.28
C HIS A 74 3.27 -2.10 -1.34
N ARG A 75 2.32 -3.02 -1.15
CA ARG A 75 2.61 -4.30 -0.53
C ARG A 75 3.36 -5.07 -1.59
N ARG A 76 4.59 -5.47 -1.30
CA ARG A 76 5.21 -6.54 -2.08
C ARG A 76 4.18 -7.67 -2.08
N GLY A 77 3.83 -8.17 -3.27
CA GLY A 77 3.02 -9.38 -3.38
C GLY A 77 3.73 -10.54 -2.67
N ARG A 78 3.37 -11.78 -2.98
CA ARG A 78 4.23 -12.87 -2.55
C ARG A 78 5.64 -12.60 -3.08
N HIS A 79 6.62 -12.51 -2.17
CA HIS A 79 8.01 -12.33 -2.56
C HIS A 79 8.41 -13.43 -3.54
N SER A 80 9.19 -13.08 -4.56
CA SER A 80 9.79 -14.09 -5.44
C SER A 80 10.53 -15.11 -4.60
N LYS A 81 10.43 -16.39 -4.97
CA LYS A 81 11.26 -17.44 -4.36
C LYS A 81 12.74 -17.32 -4.79
N LEU A 82 12.99 -16.63 -5.90
CA LEU A 82 14.33 -16.36 -6.41
C LEU A 82 14.90 -15.13 -5.68
N ALA A 83 16.12 -15.24 -5.16
CA ALA A 83 16.81 -14.12 -4.56
C ALA A 83 17.11 -13.02 -5.60
N GLU A 84 17.16 -11.76 -5.17
CA GLU A 84 17.46 -10.64 -6.07
C GLU A 84 18.85 -10.79 -6.72
N ALA A 85 19.83 -11.31 -5.97
CA ALA A 85 21.18 -11.58 -6.46
C ALA A 85 21.21 -12.57 -7.65
N ASP A 86 20.30 -13.55 -7.65
CA ASP A 86 20.26 -14.61 -8.67
C ASP A 86 19.43 -14.21 -9.89
N THR A 87 18.65 -13.13 -9.79
CA THR A 87 17.68 -12.75 -10.83
C THR A 87 18.35 -12.40 -12.16
N ALA A 88 19.49 -11.71 -12.13
CA ALA A 88 20.21 -11.33 -13.34
C ALA A 88 20.80 -12.55 -14.04
N ALA A 89 21.48 -13.42 -13.28
CA ALA A 89 22.08 -14.65 -13.81
C ALA A 89 21.02 -15.60 -14.39
N PHE A 90 19.91 -15.78 -13.67
CA PHE A 90 18.82 -16.64 -14.11
C PHE A 90 18.15 -16.14 -15.40
N LYS A 91 17.97 -14.83 -15.56
CA LYS A 91 17.48 -14.24 -16.82
C LYS A 91 18.43 -14.50 -17.99
N ALA A 92 19.73 -14.28 -17.78
CA ALA A 92 20.74 -14.51 -18.83
C ALA A 92 20.77 -15.98 -19.27
N MET A 93 20.68 -16.91 -18.32
CA MET A 93 20.58 -18.34 -18.60
C MET A 93 19.34 -18.67 -19.46
N ILE A 94 18.15 -18.16 -19.11
CA ILE A 94 16.92 -18.38 -19.88
C ILE A 94 17.06 -17.87 -21.33
N VAL A 95 17.65 -16.69 -21.52
CA VAL A 95 17.87 -16.12 -22.86
C VAL A 95 18.83 -16.99 -23.66
N SER A 96 19.96 -17.40 -23.06
CA SER A 96 20.92 -18.28 -23.71
C SER A 96 20.31 -19.62 -24.13
N GLU A 97 19.47 -20.22 -23.28
CA GLU A 97 18.78 -21.47 -23.60
C GLU A 97 17.71 -21.32 -24.69
N GLN A 98 17.05 -20.16 -24.76
CA GLN A 98 16.11 -19.85 -25.84
C GLN A 98 16.83 -19.68 -27.19
N GLU A 99 18.01 -19.06 -27.21
CA GLU A 99 18.80 -18.86 -28.43
C GLU A 99 19.33 -20.16 -29.03
N LYS A 100 19.60 -21.17 -28.20
CA LYS A 100 20.04 -22.50 -28.65
C LYS A 100 18.93 -23.29 -29.37
N ARG A 101 17.67 -22.89 -29.24
CA ARG A 101 16.54 -23.61 -29.87
C ARG A 101 16.36 -23.17 -31.32
N ALA A 102 16.27 -24.14 -32.22
CA ALA A 102 15.97 -23.92 -33.64
C ALA A 102 14.51 -23.49 -33.93
N GLY A 103 13.68 -23.38 -32.89
CA GLY A 103 12.28 -22.96 -32.98
C GLY A 103 11.50 -23.19 -31.67
N GLY A 104 10.30 -22.63 -31.59
CA GLY A 104 9.46 -22.71 -30.39
C GLY A 104 9.91 -21.80 -29.24
N ARG A 105 9.21 -21.89 -28.10
CA ARG A 105 9.50 -21.11 -26.88
C ARG A 105 9.92 -22.02 -25.75
N LEU A 106 10.89 -21.57 -24.95
CA LEU A 106 11.23 -22.16 -23.66
C LEU A 106 10.00 -22.04 -22.73
N THR A 107 9.56 -23.16 -22.18
CA THR A 107 8.40 -23.23 -21.29
C THR A 107 8.83 -23.32 -19.83
N GLY A 108 7.89 -23.11 -18.91
CA GLY A 108 8.16 -23.29 -17.48
C GLY A 108 8.60 -24.72 -17.12
N LYS A 109 8.17 -25.74 -17.86
CA LYS A 109 8.61 -27.13 -17.67
C LYS A 109 10.06 -27.33 -18.11
N ASP A 110 10.45 -26.69 -19.20
CA ASP A 110 11.85 -26.71 -19.67
C ASP A 110 12.76 -26.06 -18.64
N ILE A 111 12.36 -24.90 -18.11
CA ILE A 111 13.12 -24.16 -17.10
C ILE A 111 13.29 -24.94 -15.80
N GLN A 112 12.35 -25.83 -15.45
CA GLN A 112 12.48 -26.72 -14.29
C GLN A 112 13.53 -27.83 -14.46
N GLN A 113 13.99 -28.09 -15.68
CA GLN A 113 14.98 -29.12 -16.00
C GLN A 113 16.37 -28.55 -16.31
N LEU A 114 16.53 -27.22 -16.26
CA LEU A 114 17.82 -26.52 -16.35
C LEU A 114 18.51 -26.53 -14.98
#